data_AF-A0A098EB23-F1
#
_entry.id   AF-A0A098EB23-F1
#
_cell.length_a   1.000
_cell.length_b   1.000
_cell.length_c   1.000
_cell.angle_alpha   90.00
_cell.angle_beta   90.00
_cell.angle_gamma   90.00
#
_symmetry.space_group_name_H-M   'P 1'
#
loop_
_entity.id
_entity.type
_entity.pdbx_description
1 polymer ?
#
loop_
_entity_poly.entity_id
_entity_poly.type
_entity_poly.pdbx_seq_one_letter_code
_entity_poly.pdbx_strand_id
1 'polypeptide(L)'
;MKMNWYVKRHHHNYYSLVEPYRVNGKNRHHTIFYFGRMTQEELQRINKKLEIMKSCNMKNINPIKKLYKLLYPLMNEKMRRLWSAAESKVLGQGGISQVAKATGISKTTILTGQRELQNPMEIDLRRIRKKGGGRKKQWKKYQK
;
A
#
# COMPACT_ATOMS: atom_id res chain seq x y z
N MET A 1 -4.48 4.68 7.54
CA MET A 1 -5.56 4.74 8.56
C MET A 1 -6.60 5.75 8.09
N LYS A 2 -7.90 5.47 8.22
CA LYS A 2 -8.96 6.41 7.85
C LYS A 2 -9.25 7.28 9.07
N MET A 3 -8.72 8.51 9.15
CA MET A 3 -9.07 9.43 10.25
C MET A 3 -10.49 9.94 10.05
N ASN A 4 -11.45 9.26 10.71
CA ASN A 4 -12.86 9.65 10.69
C ASN A 4 -13.32 10.26 12.02
N TRP A 5 -12.43 10.97 12.70
CA TRP A 5 -12.72 11.53 14.03
C TRP A 5 -13.70 12.69 13.94
N TYR A 6 -14.49 12.91 15.00
CA TYR A 6 -15.39 14.04 15.08
C TYR A 6 -15.53 14.52 16.52
N VAL A 7 -16.00 15.76 16.70
CA VAL A 7 -16.27 16.30 18.03
C VAL A 7 -17.69 15.96 18.43
N LYS A 8 -17.84 15.27 19.56
CA LYS A 8 -19.15 14.95 20.16
C LYS A 8 -19.45 15.90 21.31
N ARG A 9 -20.66 16.47 21.32
CA ARG A 9 -21.19 17.30 22.40
C ARG A 9 -21.82 16.42 23.49
N HIS A 10 -21.61 16.79 24.74
CA HIS A 10 -22.22 16.17 25.93
C HIS A 10 -23.05 17.19 26.71
N HIS A 11 -23.73 16.72 27.76
CA HIS A 11 -24.45 17.56 28.72
C HIS A 11 -23.46 18.56 29.38
N HIS A 12 -23.91 19.78 29.71
CA HIS A 12 -23.09 20.85 30.31
C HIS A 12 -21.95 21.45 29.46
N ASN A 13 -22.08 21.51 28.12
CA ASN A 13 -21.11 22.14 27.21
C ASN A 13 -19.68 21.56 27.30
N TYR A 14 -19.57 20.27 27.60
CA TYR A 14 -18.35 19.51 27.44
C TYR A 14 -18.33 18.83 26.07
N TYR A 15 -17.16 18.80 25.46
CA TYR A 15 -16.96 18.19 24.15
C TYR A 15 -15.93 17.07 24.26
N SER A 16 -15.95 16.14 23.32
CA SER A 16 -14.94 15.10 23.23
C SER A 16 -14.55 14.82 21.79
N LEU A 17 -13.29 14.51 21.55
CA LEU A 17 -12.82 13.99 20.28
C LEU A 17 -13.08 12.49 20.25
N VAL A 18 -13.78 12.04 19.21
CA VAL A 18 -14.29 10.67 19.14
C VAL A 18 -13.89 9.99 17.84
N GLU A 19 -13.43 8.75 17.94
CA GLU A 19 -13.26 7.84 16.81
C GLU A 19 -14.46 6.91 16.67
N PRO A 20 -15.20 6.95 15.54
CA PRO A 20 -16.31 6.04 15.29
C PRO A 20 -15.80 4.67 14.82
N TYR A 21 -16.41 3.61 15.33
CA TYR A 21 -16.18 2.23 14.88
C TYR A 21 -17.51 1.45 14.85
N ARG A 22 -17.54 0.28 14.22
CA ARG A 22 -18.73 -0.59 14.15
C ARG A 22 -18.46 -1.91 14.86
N VAL A 23 -19.40 -2.35 15.70
CA VAL A 23 -19.39 -3.67 16.34
C VAL A 23 -20.78 -4.28 16.23
N ASN A 24 -20.87 -5.50 15.71
CA ASN A 24 -22.13 -6.24 15.54
C ASN A 24 -23.23 -5.39 14.85
N GLY A 25 -22.85 -4.66 13.80
CA GLY A 25 -23.76 -3.78 13.07
C GLY A 25 -24.12 -2.45 13.76
N LYS A 26 -23.78 -2.27 15.05
CA LYS A 26 -24.05 -1.06 15.82
C LYS A 26 -22.90 -0.06 15.72
N ASN A 27 -23.25 1.23 15.61
CA ASN A 27 -22.27 2.31 15.68
C ASN A 27 -21.80 2.49 17.13
N ARG A 28 -20.49 2.49 17.32
CA ARG A 28 -19.85 2.78 18.59
C ARG A 28 -18.81 3.88 18.41
N HIS A 29 -18.40 4.42 19.54
CA HIS A 29 -17.58 5.61 19.63
C HIS A 29 -16.53 5.38 20.71
N HIS A 30 -15.27 5.56 20.35
CA HIS A 30 -14.16 5.56 21.30
C HIS A 30 -13.78 7.01 21.56
N THR A 31 -13.88 7.44 22.82
CA THR A 31 -13.45 8.78 23.20
C THR A 31 -11.93 8.80 23.28
N ILE A 32 -11.30 9.58 22.40
CA ILE A 32 -9.85 9.76 22.39
C ILE A 32 -9.45 10.77 23.47
N PHE A 33 -10.20 11.87 23.56
CA PHE A 33 -9.86 12.99 24.43
C PHE A 33 -11.10 13.78 24.84
N TYR A 34 -11.13 14.27 26.07
CA TYR A 34 -12.15 15.19 26.56
C TYR A 34 -11.66 16.62 26.47
N PHE A 35 -12.42 17.48 25.82
CA PHE A 35 -12.22 18.90 25.86
C PHE A 35 -12.89 19.48 27.11
N GLY A 36 -12.26 20.51 27.70
CA GLY A 36 -12.89 21.31 28.74
C GLY A 36 -14.08 22.12 28.20
N ARG A 37 -14.53 23.10 28.99
CA ARG A 37 -15.51 24.08 28.52
C ARG A 37 -14.92 24.83 27.33
N MET A 38 -15.65 24.83 26.21
CA MET A 38 -15.24 25.52 24.99
C MET A 38 -16.35 26.48 24.52
N THR A 39 -15.93 27.56 23.87
CA THR A 39 -16.82 28.47 23.17
C THR A 39 -17.25 27.88 21.81
N GLN A 40 -18.28 28.48 21.21
CA GLN A 40 -18.76 28.07 19.90
C GLN A 40 -17.72 28.32 18.80
N GLU A 41 -16.93 29.39 18.92
CA GLU A 41 -15.86 29.75 17.98
C GLU A 41 -14.70 28.76 18.03
N GLU A 42 -14.30 28.35 19.24
CA GLU A 42 -13.26 27.31 19.43
C GLU A 42 -13.71 25.99 18.81
N LEU A 43 -14.98 25.60 19.00
CA LEU A 43 -15.56 24.42 18.38
C LEU A 43 -15.53 24.50 16.86
N GLN A 44 -15.91 25.65 16.28
CA GLN A 44 -15.85 25.88 14.84
C GLN A 44 -14.42 25.77 14.30
N ARG A 45 -13.43 26.33 15.02
CA ARG A 45 -12.02 26.25 14.64
C ARG A 45 -11.51 24.81 14.65
N ILE A 46 -11.84 24.03 15.67
CA ILE A 46 -11.48 22.60 15.74
C ILE A 46 -12.14 21.81 14.62
N ASN A 47 -13.44 22.02 14.37
CA ASN A 47 -14.15 21.33 13.30
C ASN A 47 -13.56 21.65 11.92
N LYS A 48 -13.25 22.92 11.64
CA LYS A 48 -12.57 23.34 10.40
C LYS A 48 -11.20 22.67 10.25
N LYS A 49 -10.42 22.60 11.34
CA LYS A 49 -9.12 21.90 11.34
C LYS A 49 -9.28 20.40 11.09
N LEU A 50 -10.28 19.76 11.71
CA LEU A 50 -10.60 18.35 11.47
C LEU A 50 -11.02 18.08 10.02
N GLU A 51 -11.81 18.97 9.40
CA GLU A 51 -12.15 18.84 7.98
C GLU A 51 -10.92 18.96 7.07
N ILE A 52 -10.02 19.90 7.34
CA ILE A 52 -8.75 20.02 6.62
C ILE A 52 -7.93 18.73 6.78
N MET A 53 -7.79 18.20 8.00
CA MET A 53 -7.07 16.95 8.24
C MET A 53 -7.71 15.75 7.52
N LYS A 54 -9.05 15.66 7.52
CA LYS A 54 -9.79 14.62 6.78
C LYS A 54 -9.58 14.72 5.28
N SER A 55 -9.64 15.92 4.72
CA SER A 55 -9.47 16.15 3.27
C SER A 55 -8.02 15.90 2.82
N CYS A 56 -7.03 16.25 3.64
CA CYS A 56 -5.62 15.91 3.41
C CYS A 56 -5.38 14.40 3.46
N ASN A 57 -5.98 13.68 4.42
CA ASN A 57 -5.88 12.22 4.51
C ASN A 57 -6.66 11.50 3.39
N MET A 58 -7.61 12.19 2.74
CA MET A 58 -8.35 11.70 1.57
C MET A 58 -7.58 11.83 0.25
N LYS A 59 -6.51 12.63 0.18
CA LYS A 59 -5.53 12.50 -0.91
C LYS A 59 -4.68 11.27 -0.66
N ASN A 60 -5.32 10.10 -0.73
CA ASN A 60 -4.74 8.77 -0.65
C ASN A 60 -3.96 8.50 -1.95
N ILE A 61 -2.96 9.35 -2.20
CA ILE A 61 -1.99 9.19 -3.26
C ILE A 61 -1.22 7.96 -2.84
N ASN A 62 -1.48 6.83 -3.49
CA ASN A 62 -0.56 5.72 -3.43
C ASN A 62 0.59 6.07 -4.40
N PRO A 63 1.74 6.56 -3.91
CA PRO A 63 2.81 7.05 -4.78
C PRO A 63 3.32 5.95 -5.71
N ILE A 64 3.37 4.70 -5.21
CA ILE A 64 3.76 3.51 -5.96
C ILE A 64 2.81 3.31 -7.15
N LYS A 65 1.49 3.41 -6.94
CA LYS A 65 0.50 3.27 -8.02
C LYS A 65 0.64 4.36 -9.07
N LYS A 66 0.92 5.61 -8.67
CA LYS A 66 1.13 6.72 -9.62
C LYS A 66 2.41 6.51 -10.43
N LEU A 67 3.53 6.26 -9.75
CA LEU A 67 4.82 6.05 -10.40
C LEU A 67 4.78 4.85 -11.35
N TYR A 68 4.17 3.74 -10.92
CA TYR A 68 3.98 2.57 -11.75
C TYR A 68 3.16 2.87 -13.01
N LYS A 69 2.05 3.62 -12.89
CA LYS A 69 1.22 4.00 -14.06
C LYS A 69 1.97 4.86 -15.06
N LEU A 70 2.81 5.79 -14.59
CA LEU A 70 3.61 6.65 -15.47
C LEU A 70 4.65 5.83 -16.26
N LEU A 71 5.27 4.84 -15.61
CA LEU A 71 6.28 3.99 -16.24
C LEU A 71 5.68 2.80 -17.01
N TYR A 72 4.43 2.40 -16.72
CA TYR A 72 3.82 1.18 -17.26
C TYR A 72 3.92 1.04 -18.79
N PRO A 73 3.67 2.09 -19.61
CA PRO A 73 3.78 1.99 -21.06
C PRO A 73 5.20 1.74 -21.56
N LEU A 74 6.20 2.12 -20.77
CA LEU A 74 7.63 2.01 -21.11
C LEU A 74 8.24 0.69 -20.62
N MET A 75 7.54 -0.03 -19.73
CA MET A 75 8.06 -1.23 -19.09
C MET A 75 7.55 -2.50 -19.78
N ASN A 76 8.49 -3.34 -20.20
CA ASN A 76 8.18 -4.74 -20.54
C ASN A 76 7.87 -5.56 -19.27
N GLU A 77 7.38 -6.80 -19.44
CA GLU A 77 7.01 -7.68 -18.33
C GLU A 77 8.14 -7.87 -17.30
N LYS A 78 9.38 -8.00 -17.79
CA LYS A 78 10.57 -8.19 -16.96
C LYS A 78 10.85 -6.94 -16.11
N MET A 79 10.82 -5.76 -16.69
CA MET A 79 11.02 -4.50 -15.98
C MET A 79 9.92 -4.27 -14.94
N ARG A 80 8.65 -4.56 -15.25
CA ARG A 80 7.54 -4.44 -14.29
C ARG A 80 7.77 -5.31 -13.04
N ARG A 81 8.25 -6.54 -13.24
CA ARG A 81 8.59 -7.47 -12.17
C ARG A 81 9.77 -6.99 -11.33
N LEU A 82 10.87 -6.55 -11.97
CA LEU A 82 12.08 -6.08 -11.27
C LEU A 82 11.82 -4.78 -10.51
N TRP A 83 11.12 -3.82 -11.12
CA TRP A 83 10.72 -2.58 -10.46
C TRP A 83 9.87 -2.84 -9.23
N SER A 84 8.84 -3.70 -9.36
CA SER A 84 7.97 -4.04 -8.23
C SER A 84 8.71 -4.80 -7.13
N ALA A 85 9.68 -5.63 -7.48
CA ALA A 85 10.55 -6.28 -6.53
C ALA A 85 11.45 -5.28 -5.77
N ALA A 86 12.07 -4.34 -6.48
CA ALA A 86 12.90 -3.29 -5.89
C ALA A 86 12.09 -2.43 -4.92
N GLU A 87 10.94 -1.91 -5.34
CA GLU A 87 10.03 -1.12 -4.50
C GLU A 87 9.59 -1.90 -3.25
N SER A 88 9.23 -3.17 -3.43
CA SER A 88 8.81 -4.00 -2.30
C SER A 88 9.92 -4.24 -1.28
N LYS A 89 11.20 -4.26 -1.73
CA LYS A 89 12.38 -4.41 -0.87
C LYS A 89 12.65 -3.13 -0.09
N VAL A 90 12.55 -1.97 -0.74
CA VAL A 90 12.72 -0.65 -0.10
C VAL A 90 11.67 -0.42 1.00
N LEU A 91 10.43 -0.86 0.78
CA LEU A 91 9.36 -0.74 1.77
C LEU A 91 9.47 -1.68 2.98
N GLY A 92 10.31 -2.71 2.92
CA GLY A 92 10.50 -3.67 4.02
C GLY A 92 9.25 -4.51 4.34
N GLN A 93 8.91 -4.62 5.63
CA GLN A 93 7.85 -5.52 6.09
C GLN A 93 6.49 -5.17 5.47
N GLY A 94 5.84 -6.17 4.86
CA GLY A 94 4.57 -5.98 4.15
C GLY A 94 4.69 -5.27 2.80
N GLY A 95 5.89 -4.86 2.37
CA GLY A 95 6.14 -4.18 1.10
C GLY A 95 5.61 -4.94 -0.11
N ILE A 96 5.76 -6.27 -0.14
CA ILE A 96 5.21 -7.14 -1.21
C ILE A 96 3.69 -6.98 -1.30
N SER A 97 2.97 -7.00 -0.18
CA SER A 97 1.51 -6.86 -0.18
C SER A 97 1.08 -5.46 -0.60
N GLN A 98 1.82 -4.43 -0.21
CA GLN A 98 1.53 -3.04 -0.57
C GLN A 98 1.75 -2.80 -2.07
N VAL A 99 2.86 -3.27 -2.62
CA VAL A 99 3.20 -3.14 -4.05
C VAL A 99 2.26 -3.97 -4.92
N ALA A 100 1.93 -5.21 -4.51
CA ALA A 100 0.96 -6.03 -5.22
C ALA A 100 -0.40 -5.33 -5.32
N LYS A 101 -0.88 -4.73 -4.22
CA LYS A 101 -2.13 -3.95 -4.20
C LYS A 101 -2.06 -2.69 -5.06
N ALA A 102 -0.89 -2.04 -5.14
CA ALA A 102 -0.69 -0.81 -5.91
C ALA A 102 -0.61 -1.05 -7.41
N THR A 103 0.08 -2.12 -7.83
CA THR A 103 0.47 -2.39 -9.22
C THR A 103 -0.39 -3.45 -9.91
N GLY A 104 -1.05 -4.33 -9.14
CA GLY A 104 -1.76 -5.50 -9.67
C GLY A 104 -0.85 -6.71 -9.98
N ILE A 105 0.46 -6.61 -9.75
CA ILE A 105 1.37 -7.74 -9.94
C ILE A 105 1.19 -8.76 -8.81
N SER A 106 1.18 -10.04 -9.17
CA SER A 106 1.07 -11.12 -8.18
C SER A 106 2.25 -11.12 -7.20
N LYS A 107 1.98 -11.48 -5.95
CA LYS A 107 3.02 -11.58 -4.91
C LYS A 107 4.13 -12.57 -5.30
N THR A 108 3.78 -13.65 -6.00
CA THR A 108 4.71 -14.66 -6.49
C THR A 108 5.67 -14.10 -7.55
N THR A 109 5.17 -13.24 -8.45
CA THR A 109 5.99 -12.53 -9.44
C THR A 109 6.94 -11.54 -8.77
N ILE A 110 6.47 -10.79 -7.77
CA ILE A 110 7.31 -9.86 -6.98
C ILE A 110 8.41 -10.62 -6.24
N LEU A 111 8.09 -11.72 -5.57
CA LEU A 111 9.07 -12.61 -4.91
C LEU A 111 10.11 -13.15 -5.91
N THR A 112 9.66 -13.53 -7.11
CA THR A 112 10.58 -13.99 -8.16
C THR A 112 11.53 -12.87 -8.57
N GLY A 113 11.03 -11.65 -8.75
CA GLY A 113 11.88 -10.49 -9.01
C GLY A 113 12.86 -10.18 -7.87
N GLN A 114 12.46 -10.37 -6.61
CA GLN A 114 13.36 -10.17 -5.46
C GLN A 114 14.52 -11.17 -5.47
N ARG A 115 14.25 -12.43 -5.82
CA ARG A 115 15.29 -13.45 -6.02
C ARG A 115 16.22 -13.09 -7.18
N GLU A 116 15.66 -12.60 -8.29
CA GLU A 116 16.47 -12.14 -9.43
C GLU A 116 17.39 -10.97 -9.03
N LEU A 117 16.90 -10.02 -8.23
CA LEU A 117 17.69 -8.88 -7.73
C LEU A 117 18.79 -9.27 -6.73
N GLN A 118 18.83 -10.51 -6.23
CA GLN A 118 19.97 -10.99 -5.43
C GLN A 118 21.21 -11.21 -6.31
N ASN A 119 21.02 -11.56 -7.59
CA ASN A 119 22.09 -11.80 -8.55
C ASN A 119 21.90 -10.90 -9.79
N PRO A 120 22.06 -9.58 -9.65
CA PRO A 120 21.76 -8.63 -10.72
C PRO A 120 22.62 -8.83 -11.98
N MET A 121 23.82 -9.40 -11.84
CA MET A 121 24.72 -9.73 -12.96
C MET A 121 24.16 -10.81 -13.91
N GLU A 122 23.22 -11.64 -13.44
CA GLU A 122 22.59 -12.67 -14.26
C GLU A 122 21.35 -12.15 -15.04
N ILE A 123 20.97 -10.88 -14.82
CA ILE A 123 19.78 -10.29 -15.42
C ILE A 123 20.10 -9.78 -16.83
N ASP A 124 19.83 -10.61 -17.83
CA ASP A 124 19.85 -10.16 -19.23
C ASP A 124 18.65 -9.27 -19.54
N LEU A 125 18.82 -7.94 -19.57
CA LEU A 125 17.74 -7.00 -19.85
C LEU A 125 17.22 -7.06 -21.30
N ARG A 126 17.99 -7.61 -22.23
CA ARG A 126 17.60 -7.76 -23.65
C ARG A 126 16.68 -8.96 -23.86
N ARG A 127 16.72 -9.95 -22.95
CA ARG A 127 15.93 -11.17 -23.05
C ARG A 127 14.84 -11.25 -21.99
N ILE A 128 13.59 -11.27 -22.45
CA ILE A 128 12.40 -11.32 -21.58
C ILE A 128 12.27 -12.69 -20.88
N ARG A 129 12.54 -13.80 -21.59
CA ARG A 129 12.44 -15.18 -21.06
C ARG A 129 13.82 -15.81 -20.83
N LYS A 130 13.96 -16.65 -19.80
CA LYS A 130 15.17 -17.50 -19.61
C LYS A 130 15.39 -18.38 -20.85
N LYS A 131 16.64 -18.78 -21.09
CA LYS A 131 16.98 -19.77 -22.14
C LYS A 131 16.12 -21.02 -21.90
N GLY A 132 15.37 -21.47 -22.90
CA GLY A 132 14.60 -22.71 -22.79
C GLY A 132 15.54 -23.87 -22.43
N GLY A 133 15.05 -24.84 -21.66
CA GLY A 133 15.84 -25.96 -21.13
C GLY A 133 16.46 -26.90 -22.17
N GLY A 134 16.30 -26.62 -23.47
CA GLY A 134 16.72 -27.46 -24.57
C GLY A 134 15.93 -28.77 -24.64
N ARG A 135 15.91 -29.40 -25.82
CA ARG A 135 15.41 -30.78 -25.95
C ARG A 135 16.41 -31.72 -25.28
N LYS A 136 15.95 -32.62 -24.41
CA LYS A 136 16.81 -33.67 -23.83
C LYS A 136 17.48 -34.47 -24.96
N LYS A 137 18.81 -34.59 -24.93
CA LYS A 137 19.57 -35.42 -25.88
C LYS A 137 19.17 -36.90 -25.69
N GLN A 138 18.92 -37.61 -26.80
CA GLN A 138 18.32 -38.96 -26.79
C GLN A 138 19.17 -40.03 -26.08
N TRP A 139 20.50 -39.87 -26.00
CA TRP A 139 21.40 -40.89 -25.45
C TRP A 139 21.25 -41.13 -23.93
N LYS A 140 20.68 -40.18 -23.18
CA LYS A 140 20.37 -40.37 -21.74
C LYS A 140 19.23 -41.39 -21.50
N LYS A 141 18.58 -41.90 -22.55
CA LYS A 141 17.51 -42.91 -22.44
C LYS A 141 18.04 -44.34 -22.21
N TYR A 142 19.31 -44.61 -22.54
CA TYR A 142 19.86 -45.98 -22.61
C TYR A 142 20.90 -46.32 -21.51
N GLN A 143 21.11 -45.47 -20.50
CA GLN A 143 22.00 -45.77 -19.37
C GLN A 143 21.19 -46.08 -18.11
N LYS A 144 20.43 -47.17 -18.11
CA LYS A 144 19.72 -47.65 -16.93
C LYS A 144 20.16 -49.07 -16.60
#